data_AF-A0A6P0ZAW1-F1
#
_entry.id   AF-A0A6P0ZAW1-F1
#
_cell.length_a   1.000
_cell.length_b   1.000
_cell.length_c   1.000
_cell.angle_alpha   90.00
_cell.angle_beta   90.00
_cell.angle_gamma   90.00
#
_symmetry.space_group_name_H-M   'P 1'
#
loop_
_entity.id
_entity.type
_entity.pdbx_description
1 polymer ?
#
loop_
_entity_poly.entity_id
_entity_poly.type
_entity_poly.pdbx_seq_one_letter_code
_entity_poly.pdbx_strand_id
1 'polypeptide(L)' 'MASVAATPGAKIKSGDLLLTIEAMKMETGIHAEKDATVKAVHVAPGG' A
#
# COMPACT_ATOMS: atom_id res chain seq x y z
N MET A 1 11.88 7.01 0.68
CA MET A 1 11.57 5.61 1.05
C MET A 1 10.15 5.23 0.64
N ALA A 2 9.86 3.95 0.48
CA ALA A 2 8.52 3.42 0.28
C ALA A 2 8.33 2.12 1.08
N SER A 3 7.21 1.99 1.80
CA SER A 3 6.86 0.79 2.56
C SER A 3 5.60 0.15 2.01
N VAL A 4 5.64 -1.16 1.73
CA VAL A 4 4.51 -1.90 1.16
C VAL A 4 3.84 -2.74 2.25
N ALA A 5 2.59 -2.41 2.57
CA ALA A 5 1.78 -3.17 3.55
C ALA A 5 0.89 -4.23 2.86
N ALA A 6 0.52 -4.01 1.61
CA ALA A 6 -0.30 -4.94 0.83
C ALA A 6 0.46 -6.24 0.52
N THR A 7 -0.23 -7.38 0.61
CA THR A 7 0.30 -8.71 0.26
C THR A 7 -0.65 -9.42 -0.70
N PRO A 8 -0.17 -10.11 -1.76
CA PRO A 8 -1.04 -10.89 -2.64
C PRO A 8 -1.86 -11.93 -1.88
N GLY A 9 -3.14 -12.02 -2.19
CA GLY A 9 -4.11 -12.88 -1.51
C GLY A 9 -4.74 -12.27 -0.25
N ALA A 10 -4.24 -11.14 0.25
CA ALA A 10 -4.84 -10.48 1.41
C ALA A 10 -6.21 -9.89 1.07
N LYS A 11 -7.17 -10.11 1.97
CA LYS A 11 -8.44 -9.38 1.99
C LYS A 11 -8.21 -8.04 2.67
N ILE A 12 -8.66 -6.98 2.02
CA ILE A 12 -8.54 -5.59 2.49
C ILE A 12 -9.92 -4.97 2.54
N LYS A 13 -10.09 -3.99 3.42
CA LYS A 13 -11.29 -3.18 3.56
C LYS A 13 -11.07 -1.76 3.06
N SER A 14 -12.15 -1.06 2.73
CA SER A 14 -12.09 0.38 2.49
C SER A 14 -11.38 1.10 3.65
N GLY A 15 -10.41 1.94 3.32
CA GLY A 15 -9.58 2.69 4.27
C GLY A 15 -8.32 1.97 4.75
N ASP A 16 -8.11 0.68 4.43
CA ASP A 16 -6.87 -0.01 4.80
C ASP A 16 -5.65 0.63 4.11
N LEU A 17 -4.57 0.83 4.86
CA LEU A 17 -3.31 1.34 4.33
C LEU A 17 -2.59 0.27 3.50
N LEU A 18 -2.29 0.58 2.24
CA LEU A 18 -1.68 -0.35 1.29
C LEU A 18 -0.19 -0.09 1.09
N LEU A 19 0.21 1.18 1.07
CA LEU A 19 1.55 1.64 0.75
C LEU A 19 1.78 3.02 1.39
N THR A 20 2.99 3.26 1.89
CA THR A 20 3.44 4.62 2.20
C THR A 20 4.60 4.99 1.29
N ILE A 21 4.61 6.24 0.81
CA ILE A 21 5.68 6.81 0.01
C ILE A 21 6.16 8.07 0.70
N GLU A 22 7.46 8.16 0.95
CA GLU A 22 8.12 9.38 1.37
C GLU A 22 8.82 10.03 0.18
N ALA A 23 8.39 11.25 -0.14
CA ALA A 23 9.00 12.08 -1.17
C ALA A 23 9.11 13.53 -0.67
N MET A 24 10.24 14.18 -0.93
CA MET A 24 10.44 15.61 -0.61
C MET A 24 10.10 15.99 0.85
N LYS A 25 10.45 15.13 1.82
CA LYS A 25 10.15 15.29 3.27
C LYS A 25 8.66 15.18 3.63
N MET A 26 7.83 14.64 2.74
CA MET A 26 6.42 14.37 2.98
C MET A 26 6.13 12.88 2.85
N GLU A 27 5.36 12.35 3.79
CA GLU A 27 4.84 10.99 3.74
C GLU A 27 3.41 11.00 3.18
N THR A 28 3.15 10.12 2.22
CA THR A 28 1.83 9.92 1.61
C THR A 28 1.40 8.48 1.80
N GLY A 29 0.26 8.26 2.46
CA GLY A 29 -0.38 6.96 2.60
C GLY A 29 -1.39 6.70 1.48
N ILE A 30 -1.25 5.57 0.80
CA ILE A 30 -2.22 5.07 -0.18
C ILE A 30 -3.15 4.09 0.52
N HIS A 31 -4.45 4.38 0.48
CA HIS A 31 -5.48 3.58 1.14
C HIS A 31 -6.37 2.88 0.13
N ALA A 32 -6.94 1.76 0.54
CA ALA A 32 -7.94 1.04 -0.23
C ALA A 32 -9.23 1.84 -0.38
N GLU A 33 -9.71 2.01 -1.62
CA GLU A 33 -11.00 2.67 -1.88
C GLU A 33 -12.19 1.84 -1.37
N LYS A 34 -12.08 0.51 -1.49
CA LYS A 34 -13.16 -0.44 -1.18
C LYS A 34 -12.61 -1.79 -0.75
N ASP A 35 -13.52 -2.62 -0.26
CA ASP A 35 -13.23 -4.01 0.08
C ASP A 35 -12.82 -4.80 -1.16
N ALA A 36 -11.70 -5.50 -1.07
CA ALA A 36 -11.17 -6.30 -2.19
C ALA A 36 -10.23 -7.42 -1.72
N THR A 37 -9.67 -8.15 -2.67
CA THR A 37 -8.54 -9.05 -2.46
C THR A 37 -7.38 -8.62 -3.34
N VAL A 38 -6.20 -8.45 -2.74
CA VAL A 38 -4.99 -8.02 -3.45
C VAL A 38 -4.57 -9.13 -4.42
N LYS A 39 -4.59 -8.88 -5.72
CA LYS A 39 -4.22 -9.89 -6.72
C LYS A 39 -2.71 -10.05 -6.84
N ALA A 40 -1.98 -8.94 -6.84
CA ALA A 40 -0.54 -8.91 -7.02
C ALA A 40 0.03 -7.60 -6.45
N VAL A 41 1.32 -7.62 -6.18
CA VAL A 41 2.12 -6.46 -5.78
C VAL A 41 3.31 -6.42 -6.73
N HIS A 42 3.48 -5.31 -7.46
CA HIS A 42 4.49 -5.17 -8.51
C HIS A 42 5.71 -4.35 -8.09
N VAL A 43 5.74 -3.89 -6.85
CA VAL A 43 6.80 -3.04 -6.29
C VAL A 43 7.35 -3.70 -5.03
N ALA A 44 8.62 -3.45 -4.75
CA ALA A 44 9.25 -3.80 -3.48
C ALA A 44 9.34 -2.54 -2.59
N PRO A 45 9.45 -2.70 -1.27
CA PRO A 45 9.86 -1.61 -0.40
C PRO A 45 11.16 -0.97 -0.90
N GLY A 46 11.22 0.36 -0.88
CA GLY A 46 12.37 1.15 -1.31
C GLY A 46 12.98 1.91 -0.14
N GLY A 47 14.30 1.85 0.01
CA GLY A 47 15.04 2.74 0.93
C GLY A 47 14.92 4.21 0.52
#